data_AF-L9WFU9-F1
#
_entry.id   AF-L9WFU9-F1
#
_cell.length_a   1.000
_cell.length_b   1.000
_cell.length_c   1.000
_cell.angle_alpha   90.00
_cell.angle_beta   90.00
_cell.angle_gamma   90.00
#
_symmetry.space_group_name_H-M   'P 1'
#
loop_
_entity.id
_entity.type
_entity.pdbx_description
1 polymer ?
#
loop_
_entity_poly.entity_id
_entity_poly.type
_entity_poly.pdbx_seq_one_letter_code
_entity_poly.pdbx_strand_id
1 'polypeptide(L)'
;MVEMEWPQLSGTELQYSDHSWELTGTVDVGPTGDVLGAEAKQVDDVRQRNATLRFGLQDGAPSLNPGEMGSHFDRIEQAGATKHLVVKTDTRTYRYRLHGLEYR
;
A
#
# COMPACT_ATOMS: atom_id res chain seq x y z
N MET A 1 -0.66 -13.45 -6.57
CA MET A 1 -1.07 -12.17 -5.97
C MET A 1 -2.51 -11.95 -6.40
N VAL A 2 -3.34 -11.39 -5.53
CA VAL A 2 -4.74 -11.06 -5.84
C VAL A 2 -4.80 -9.55 -6.01
N GLU A 3 -5.15 -9.11 -7.21
CA GLU A 3 -5.37 -7.68 -7.48
C GLU A 3 -6.68 -7.23 -6.83
N MET A 4 -6.65 -6.07 -6.21
CA MET A 4 -7.77 -5.40 -5.57
C MET A 4 -7.82 -3.94 -5.95
N GLU A 5 -9.05 -3.41 -6.00
CA GLU A 5 -9.30 -2.01 -6.28
C GLU A 5 -9.72 -1.31 -5.00
N TRP A 6 -8.90 -0.39 -4.52
CA TRP A 6 -9.17 0.52 -3.40
C TRP A 6 -9.19 1.96 -3.92
N PRO A 7 -10.30 2.42 -4.53
CA PRO A 7 -10.40 3.76 -5.12
C PRO A 7 -10.09 4.89 -4.14
N GLN A 8 -10.25 4.66 -2.84
CA GLN A 8 -9.94 5.61 -1.77
C GLN A 8 -8.43 5.89 -1.64
N LEU A 9 -7.57 5.01 -2.16
CA LEU A 9 -6.13 5.29 -2.26
C LEU A 9 -5.80 6.22 -3.42
N SER A 10 -6.63 6.25 -4.45
CA SER A 10 -6.38 7.02 -5.67
C SER A 10 -6.19 8.50 -5.33
N GLY A 11 -5.13 9.12 -5.85
CA GLY A 11 -4.81 10.53 -5.57
C GLY A 11 -4.09 10.75 -4.23
N THR A 12 -3.80 9.70 -3.46
CA THR A 12 -3.01 9.84 -2.22
C THR A 12 -1.53 9.97 -2.57
N GLU A 13 -0.94 11.12 -2.24
CA GLU A 13 0.48 11.38 -2.43
C GLU A 13 1.35 10.92 -1.24
N LEU A 14 2.50 10.35 -1.54
CA LEU A 14 3.49 9.87 -0.58
C LEU A 14 4.90 10.16 -1.09
N GLN A 15 5.79 10.54 -0.17
CA GLN A 15 7.21 10.63 -0.45
C GLN A 15 7.92 9.34 -0.08
N TYR A 16 8.69 8.79 -1.02
CA TYR A 16 9.53 7.62 -0.82
C TYR A 16 10.71 7.60 -1.80
N SER A 17 11.91 7.26 -1.30
CA SER A 17 13.13 7.20 -2.10
C SER A 17 13.41 8.49 -2.90
N ASP A 18 13.31 9.65 -2.24
CA ASP A 18 13.50 11.00 -2.82
C ASP A 18 12.51 11.38 -3.93
N HIS A 19 11.43 10.61 -4.08
CA HIS A 19 10.40 10.84 -5.08
C HIS A 19 9.00 10.93 -4.47
N SER A 20 8.15 11.71 -5.12
CA SER A 20 6.72 11.86 -4.82
C SER A 20 5.92 10.94 -5.72
N TRP A 21 5.12 10.09 -5.07
CA TRP A 21 4.31 9.05 -5.70
C TRP A 21 2.85 9.28 -5.37
N GLU A 22 1.99 9.30 -6.40
CA GLU A 22 0.54 9.28 -6.25
C GLU A 22 0.05 7.85 -6.44
N LEU A 23 -0.64 7.30 -5.44
CA LEU A 23 -1.25 5.98 -5.52
C LEU A 23 -2.40 5.99 -6.54
N THR A 24 -2.51 4.93 -7.34
CA THR A 24 -3.54 4.83 -8.40
C THR A 24 -4.85 4.25 -7.90
N GLY A 25 -4.80 3.45 -6.82
CA GLY A 25 -5.96 2.73 -6.27
C GLY A 25 -5.86 1.21 -6.45
N THR A 26 -4.99 0.73 -7.33
CA THR A 26 -4.76 -0.70 -7.55
C THR A 26 -3.80 -1.24 -6.50
N VAL A 27 -4.15 -2.35 -5.86
CA VAL A 27 -3.35 -3.02 -4.83
C VAL A 27 -3.25 -4.51 -5.08
N ASP A 28 -2.04 -5.01 -5.20
CA ASP A 28 -1.72 -6.43 -5.25
C ASP A 28 -1.53 -6.99 -3.84
N VAL A 29 -2.37 -7.96 -3.46
CA VAL A 29 -2.24 -8.68 -2.21
C VAL A 29 -1.36 -9.93 -2.41
N GLY A 30 -0.31 -10.06 -1.60
CA GLY A 30 0.53 -11.25 -1.54
C GLY A 30 -0.27 -12.51 -1.17
N PRO A 31 0.21 -13.71 -1.52
CA PRO A 31 -0.54 -14.96 -1.35
C PRO A 31 -0.93 -15.27 0.09
N THR A 32 -0.14 -14.82 1.07
CA THR A 32 -0.39 -14.97 2.50
C THR A 32 -1.04 -13.75 3.13
N GLY A 33 -1.13 -12.64 2.39
CA GLY A 33 -1.62 -11.36 2.91
C GLY A 33 -0.65 -10.62 3.82
N ASP A 34 0.62 -11.03 3.89
CA ASP A 34 1.64 -10.31 4.67
C ASP A 34 2.24 -9.12 3.91
N VAL A 35 2.02 -9.05 2.59
CA VAL A 35 2.57 -8.01 1.72
C VAL A 35 1.48 -7.45 0.83
N LEU A 36 1.45 -6.13 0.70
CA LEU A 36 0.60 -5.37 -0.22
C LEU A 36 1.50 -4.60 -1.19
N GLY A 37 1.22 -4.67 -2.48
CA GLY A 37 1.84 -3.85 -3.51
C GLY A 37 0.84 -2.80 -3.99
N ALA A 38 0.97 -1.55 -3.57
CA ALA A 38 0.11 -0.49 -4.10
C ALA A 38 0.75 0.11 -5.34
N GLU A 39 0.02 0.16 -6.44
CA GLU A 39 0.47 0.83 -7.64
C GLU A 39 0.49 2.35 -7.44
N ALA A 40 1.55 2.98 -7.95
CA ALA A 40 1.77 4.41 -7.88
C ALA A 40 2.36 4.95 -9.17
N LYS A 41 2.06 6.22 -9.45
CA LYS A 41 2.73 7.00 -10.49
C LYS A 41 3.60 8.08 -9.84
N GLN A 42 4.77 8.32 -10.41
CA GLN A 42 5.63 9.42 -10.01
C GLN A 42 5.01 10.74 -10.48
N VAL A 43 4.91 11.73 -9.58
CA VAL A 43 4.29 13.04 -9.88
C VAL A 43 5.27 14.20 -9.88
N ASP A 44 6.50 14.01 -9.40
CA ASP A 44 7.54 15.04 -9.37
C ASP A 44 8.48 15.02 -10.59
N ASP A 45 8.29 14.08 -11.51
CA ASP A 45 9.09 13.94 -12.74
C ASP A 45 8.18 13.93 -13.97
N VAL A 46 8.62 14.63 -15.02
CA VAL A 46 7.94 14.73 -16.32
C VAL A 46 7.78 13.36 -16.98
N ARG A 47 8.66 12.39 -16.69
CA ARG A 47 8.58 11.03 -17.23
C ARG A 47 7.45 10.18 -16.63
N GLN A 48 6.85 10.61 -15.51
CA GLN A 48 5.72 9.94 -14.84
C GLN A 48 5.86 8.42 -14.77
N ARG A 49 6.95 7.93 -14.16
CA ARG A 49 7.20 6.49 -14.06
C ARG A 49 6.14 5.81 -13.21
N ASN A 50 5.79 4.58 -13.56
CA ASN A 50 4.95 3.72 -12.73
C ASN A 50 5.84 2.86 -11.84
N ALA A 51 5.37 2.61 -10.62
CA ALA A 51 6.03 1.71 -9.69
C ALA A 51 5.00 1.08 -8.75
N THR A 52 5.40 -0.02 -8.13
CA THR A 52 4.67 -0.69 -7.07
C THR A 52 5.36 -0.45 -5.74
N LEU A 53 4.66 0.20 -4.82
CA LEU A 53 5.11 0.43 -3.46
C LEU A 53 4.77 -0.79 -2.59
N ARG A 54 5.78 -1.39 -1.96
CA ARG A 54 5.65 -2.60 -1.16
C ARG A 54 5.44 -2.26 0.31
N PHE A 55 4.29 -2.64 0.85
CA PHE A 55 3.94 -2.54 2.25
C PHE A 55 3.94 -3.93 2.88
N GLY A 56 4.64 -4.10 3.99
CA GLY A 56 4.81 -5.37 4.69
C GLY A 56 4.16 -5.31 6.06
N LEU A 57 3.45 -6.36 6.44
CA LEU A 57 2.78 -6.46 7.73
C LEU A 57 3.82 -6.31 8.85
N GLN A 58 3.54 -5.44 9.81
CA GLN A 58 4.45 -5.23 10.93
C GLN A 58 4.53 -6.49 11.81
N ASP A 59 5.75 -6.86 12.22
CA ASP A 59 6.04 -8.07 12.99
C ASP A 59 5.07 -8.33 14.15
N GLY A 60 4.54 -9.55 14.22
CA GLY A 60 3.69 -10.05 15.31
C GLY A 60 2.18 -9.95 15.09
N ALA A 61 1.72 -9.33 13.99
CA ALA A 61 0.32 -9.47 13.57
C ALA A 61 0.12 -10.80 12.81
N PRO A 62 -0.96 -11.55 13.06
CA PRO A 62 -1.35 -12.65 12.20
C PRO A 62 -1.72 -12.08 10.83
N SER A 63 -1.38 -12.82 9.78
CA SER A 63 -1.74 -12.48 8.41
C SER A 63 -3.25 -12.29 8.26
N LEU A 64 -3.67 -11.36 7.41
CA LEU A 64 -5.06 -11.26 6.98
C LEU A 64 -5.19 -12.04 5.68
N ASN A 65 -6.07 -13.04 5.63
CA ASN A 65 -6.28 -13.82 4.41
C ASN A 65 -6.62 -12.87 3.24
N PRO A 66 -6.02 -13.04 2.05
CA PRO A 66 -6.27 -12.15 0.92
C PRO A 66 -7.77 -12.03 0.57
N GLY A 67 -8.54 -13.11 0.65
CA GLY A 67 -9.99 -13.08 0.41
C GLY A 67 -10.78 -12.20 1.39
N GLU A 68 -10.24 -11.97 2.60
CA GLU A 68 -10.84 -11.14 3.65
C GLU A 68 -10.32 -9.69 3.61
N MET A 69 -9.45 -9.33 2.66
CA MET A 69 -8.95 -7.95 2.54
C MET A 69 -9.94 -7.00 1.86
N GLY A 70 -10.76 -7.52 0.94
CA GLY A 70 -11.92 -6.83 0.34
C GLY A 70 -11.76 -5.31 0.19
N SER A 71 -12.76 -4.56 0.67
CA SER A 71 -12.75 -3.08 0.71
C SER A 71 -12.32 -2.54 2.08
N HIS A 72 -11.53 -3.29 2.85
CA HIS A 72 -11.17 -2.94 4.24
C HIS A 72 -10.05 -1.90 4.37
N PHE A 73 -9.69 -1.24 3.28
CA PHE A 73 -8.82 -0.08 3.34
C PHE A 73 -9.41 0.98 4.28
N ASP A 74 -8.60 1.44 5.24
CA ASP A 74 -8.98 2.49 6.18
C ASP A 74 -8.29 3.81 5.82
N ARG A 75 -6.95 3.84 5.82
CA ARG A 75 -6.16 5.05 5.55
C ARG A 75 -4.67 4.79 5.33
N ILE A 76 -3.96 5.81 4.87
CA ILE A 76 -2.49 5.90 4.96
C ILE A 76 -2.10 6.68 6.22
N GLU A 77 -1.35 6.05 7.12
CA GLU A 77 -0.74 6.71 8.29
C GLU A 77 0.69 7.16 7.95
N GLN A 78 0.97 8.45 8.15
CA GLN A 78 2.31 9.02 7.96
C GLN A 78 2.90 9.41 9.32
N ALA A 79 3.88 8.66 9.80
CA ALA A 79 4.59 8.91 11.06
C ALA A 79 6.04 9.29 10.74
N GLY A 80 6.28 10.58 10.48
CA GLY A 80 7.56 11.08 9.99
C GLY A 80 7.98 10.41 8.68
N ALA A 81 9.14 9.74 8.70
CA ALA A 81 9.68 9.01 7.55
C ALA A 81 8.99 7.66 7.31
N THR A 82 8.18 7.16 8.24
CA THR A 82 7.51 5.86 8.09
C THR A 82 6.09 6.05 7.56
N LYS A 83 5.73 5.31 6.52
CA LYS A 83 4.38 5.26 5.96
C LYS A 83 3.78 3.89 6.24
N HIS A 84 2.52 3.86 6.67
CA HIS A 84 1.77 2.64 6.85
C HIS A 84 0.48 2.67 6.04
N LEU A 85 0.18 1.57 5.37
CA LEU A 85 -1.14 1.28 4.84
C LEU A 85 -1.93 0.57 5.94
N VAL A 86 -3.04 1.17 6.36
CA VAL A 86 -3.89 0.64 7.41
C VAL A 86 -5.11 -0.04 6.79
N VAL A 87 -5.30 -1.30 7.16
CA VAL A 87 -6.48 -2.09 6.81
C VAL A 87 -7.24 -2.35 8.10
N LYS A 88 -8.55 -2.04 8.12
CA LYS A 88 -9.40 -2.19 9.30
C LYS A 88 -10.58 -3.11 8.97
N THR A 89 -10.60 -4.26 9.64
CA THR A 89 -11.75 -5.16 9.67
C THR A 89 -12.62 -4.85 10.88
N ASP A 90 -13.78 -5.48 10.98
CA ASP A 90 -14.66 -5.37 12.15
C ASP A 90 -13.98 -5.84 13.45
N THR A 91 -12.98 -6.71 13.34
CA THR A 91 -12.33 -7.36 14.48
C THR A 91 -10.93 -6.80 14.78
N ARG A 92 -10.25 -6.20 13.80
CA ARG A 92 -8.83 -5.84 13.95
C ARG A 92 -8.36 -4.74 13.00
N THR A 93 -7.33 -4.02 13.44
CA THR A 93 -6.55 -3.11 12.60
C THR A 93 -5.20 -3.72 12.27
N TYR A 94 -4.87 -3.77 10.99
CA TYR A 94 -3.60 -4.24 10.44
C TYR A 94 -2.83 -3.04 9.90
N ARG A 95 -1.52 -3.01 10.16
CA ARG A 95 -0.63 -1.96 9.69
C ARG A 95 0.47 -2.57 8.84
N TYR A 96 0.52 -2.16 7.58
CA TYR A 96 1.53 -2.58 6.64
C TYR A 96 2.51 -1.44 6.43
N ARG A 97 3.76 -1.61 6.83
CA ARG A 97 4.82 -0.61 6.70
C ARG A 97 5.40 -0.61 5.30
N LEU A 98 5.53 0.58 4.71
CA LEU A 98 6.26 0.79 3.47
C LEU A 98 7.74 0.44 3.65
N HIS A 99 8.25 -0.49 2.86
CA HIS A 99 9.64 -0.97 2.95
C HIS A 99 10.33 -1.13 1.59
N GLY A 100 9.62 -0.95 0.48
CA GLY A 100 10.20 -1.12 -0.85
C GLY A 100 9.42 -0.43 -1.96
N LEU A 101 10.08 -0.30 -3.10
CA LEU A 101 9.54 0.19 -4.37
C LEU A 101 10.10 -0.72 -5.47
N GLU A 102 9.25 -1.10 -6.41
CA GLU A 102 9.59 -1.88 -7.60
C GLU A 102 9.12 -1.11 -8.84
N TYR A 103 10.04 -0.76 -9.75
CA TYR A 103 9.67 -0.06 -10.99
C TYR A 103 8.94 -1.01 -11.93
N ARG A 104 7.91 -0.48 -12.63
CA ARG A 104 7.13 -1.21 -13.63
C ARG A 104 7.62 -0.92 -15.04
#